data_AF-A0A0Q9AGS5-F1
#
_entry.id   AF-A0A0Q9AGS5-F1
#
_cell.length_a   1.000
_cell.length_b   1.000
_cell.length_c   1.000
_cell.angle_alpha   90.00
_cell.angle_beta   90.00
_cell.angle_gamma   90.00
#
_symmetry.space_group_name_H-M   'P 1'
#
loop_
_entity.id
_entity.type
_entity.pdbx_description
1 polymer ?
#
loop_
_entity_poly.entity_id
_entity_poly.type
_entity_poly.pdbx_seq_one_letter_code
_entity_poly.pdbx_strand_id
1 'polypeptide(L)'
;MGRALSAEHPLDMLLLVGRMIEVLLPHKFSYRAKLNQQRPDPNSLIDDAAAVSGPEYTAVLRLVAEMAVGDENVQQRCREVVATRPDPVPRWIDDLPDLTVGRAVRVTDTFGDLDDVLFDVRLADGREITCGVLIDHLEYSTVKDVGIWDKPLNAVLALLESWEWVGHPMEMTTADARARIEQAFGKCIARKVRDRRPGYSAVVKWLAARLPEGGRQYQGSNADQGAAEVMESFFASPDGERFDLDEFGEVLGELIAMGTGDPLRWSAFRIIYAVGDLPDGRYEPMETLLRLPALLRAFVPFAHERSGIGAELTAQTLTMIDEVQRSVEERVRNGLQEYWDTAG
;
A
#
# COMPACT_ATOMS: atom_id res chain seq x y z
N MET A 1 20.06 8.66 -21.29
CA MET A 1 19.38 7.84 -22.32
C MET A 1 20.34 6.88 -23.00
N GLY A 2 21.40 7.34 -23.71
CA GLY A 2 22.34 6.44 -24.40
C GLY A 2 22.96 5.30 -23.55
N ARG A 3 23.32 5.58 -22.28
CA ARG A 3 23.82 4.56 -21.32
C ARG A 3 22.76 3.55 -20.85
N ALA A 4 21.48 3.93 -20.79
CA ALA A 4 20.40 3.04 -20.35
C ALA A 4 19.91 2.14 -21.49
N LEU A 5 19.97 2.63 -22.73
CA LEU A 5 19.70 1.84 -23.94
C LEU A 5 20.81 0.84 -24.27
N SER A 6 22.01 1.06 -23.72
CA SER A 6 23.16 0.16 -23.80
C SER A 6 23.37 -0.67 -22.52
N ALA A 7 22.48 -0.55 -21.53
CA ALA A 7 22.55 -1.36 -20.32
C ALA A 7 22.23 -2.83 -20.65
N GLU A 8 22.91 -3.76 -19.97
CA GLU A 8 22.72 -5.20 -20.18
C GLU A 8 21.31 -5.68 -19.73
N HIS A 9 20.65 -4.92 -18.84
CA HIS A 9 19.35 -5.27 -18.26
C HIS A 9 18.23 -4.26 -18.61
N PRO A 10 17.09 -4.70 -19.18
CA PRO A 10 15.95 -3.83 -19.55
C PRO A 10 15.37 -2.98 -18.40
N LEU A 11 15.53 -3.44 -17.15
CA LEU A 11 14.97 -2.76 -15.97
C LEU A 11 15.45 -1.32 -15.81
N ASP A 12 16.71 -0.99 -16.11
CA ASP A 12 17.21 0.38 -15.94
C ASP A 12 16.43 1.37 -16.82
N MET A 13 16.13 0.96 -18.04
CA MET A 13 15.35 1.77 -18.98
C MET A 13 13.87 1.81 -18.61
N LEU A 14 13.30 0.68 -18.17
CA LEU A 14 11.93 0.62 -17.66
C LEU A 14 11.73 1.54 -16.44
N LEU A 15 12.66 1.51 -15.48
CA LEU A 15 12.63 2.38 -14.30
C LEU A 15 12.80 3.86 -14.67
N LEU A 16 13.68 4.17 -15.63
CA LEU A 16 13.85 5.53 -16.13
C LEU A 16 12.55 6.08 -16.75
N VAL A 17 11.89 5.30 -17.62
CA VAL A 17 10.63 5.70 -18.25
C VAL A 17 9.49 5.70 -17.24
N GLY A 18 9.45 4.73 -16.32
CA GLY A 18 8.51 4.69 -15.21
C GLY A 18 8.55 5.97 -14.38
N ARG A 19 9.74 6.49 -14.10
CA ARG A 19 9.91 7.78 -13.39
C ARG A 19 9.32 8.94 -14.19
N MET A 20 9.45 8.95 -15.50
CA MET A 20 8.82 9.96 -16.36
C MET A 20 7.30 9.87 -16.27
N ILE A 21 6.74 8.66 -16.36
CA ILE A 21 5.30 8.42 -16.23
C ILE A 21 4.79 8.89 -14.86
N GLU A 22 5.49 8.62 -13.77
CA GLU A 22 5.07 9.06 -12.43
C GLU A 22 5.11 10.59 -12.23
N VAL A 23 5.88 11.31 -13.05
CA VAL A 23 5.92 12.78 -13.07
C VAL A 23 4.81 13.35 -13.96
N LEU A 24 4.58 12.74 -15.12
CA LEU A 24 3.65 13.22 -16.14
C LEU A 24 2.20 12.81 -15.86
N LEU A 25 1.99 11.60 -15.35
CA LEU A 25 0.68 10.97 -15.13
C LEU A 25 0.47 10.60 -13.65
N PRO A 26 0.57 11.56 -12.71
CA PRO A 26 0.31 11.28 -11.31
C PRO A 26 -1.15 10.85 -11.12
N HIS A 27 -1.37 9.76 -10.38
CA HIS A 27 -2.71 9.27 -10.04
C HIS A 27 -3.57 10.41 -9.47
N LYS A 28 -4.89 10.42 -9.77
CA LYS A 28 -5.83 11.49 -9.36
C LYS A 28 -5.82 11.80 -7.86
N PHE A 29 -5.43 10.82 -7.03
CA PHE A 29 -5.33 10.93 -5.58
C PHE A 29 -3.89 10.99 -5.03
N SER A 30 -2.87 10.94 -5.89
CA SER A 30 -1.48 11.05 -5.44
C SER A 30 -1.22 12.42 -4.78
N TYR A 31 -0.39 12.46 -3.74
CA TYR A 31 0.00 13.71 -3.07
C TYR A 31 0.69 14.71 -4.02
N ARG A 32 1.42 14.22 -5.05
CA ARG A 32 1.95 15.04 -6.17
C ARG A 32 0.84 15.79 -6.93
N ALA A 33 -0.35 15.19 -6.93
CA ALA A 33 -1.67 15.76 -7.16
C ALA A 33 -1.79 17.25 -6.78
N LYS A 34 -1.61 17.47 -5.48
CA LYS A 34 -1.95 18.72 -4.78
C LYS A 34 -0.79 19.72 -4.70
N LEU A 35 0.47 19.27 -4.85
CA LEU A 35 1.65 20.14 -4.68
C LEU A 35 2.08 20.91 -5.94
N ASN A 36 1.75 20.46 -7.15
CA ASN A 36 2.19 21.13 -8.38
C ASN A 36 1.08 21.96 -9.01
N GLN A 37 1.13 23.28 -8.77
CA GLN A 37 0.41 24.29 -9.58
C GLN A 37 1.06 24.48 -10.98
N GLN A 38 2.21 23.86 -11.25
CA GLN A 38 2.85 23.82 -12.57
C GLN A 38 3.24 22.38 -12.90
N ARG A 39 2.31 21.63 -13.50
CA ARG A 39 2.63 20.30 -14.04
C ARG A 39 3.09 20.46 -15.49
N PRO A 40 4.14 19.74 -15.91
CA PRO A 40 4.40 19.57 -17.34
C PRO A 40 3.18 18.90 -17.97
N ASP A 41 2.63 19.48 -19.02
CA ASP A 41 1.61 18.83 -19.82
C ASP A 41 2.27 17.62 -20.53
N PRO A 42 1.77 16.38 -20.32
CA PRO A 42 2.27 15.21 -21.02
C PRO A 42 2.30 15.41 -22.53
N ASN A 43 1.35 16.18 -23.07
CA ASN A 43 1.28 16.49 -24.49
C ASN A 43 2.45 17.36 -24.96
N SER A 44 2.85 18.36 -24.18
CA SER A 44 4.02 19.18 -24.52
C SER A 44 5.30 18.36 -24.59
N LEU A 45 5.48 17.38 -23.70
CA LEU A 45 6.64 16.49 -23.76
C LEU A 45 6.60 15.56 -24.98
N ILE A 46 5.40 15.06 -25.34
CA ILE A 46 5.22 14.27 -26.56
C ILE A 46 5.49 15.12 -27.80
N ASP A 47 5.10 16.40 -27.80
CA ASP A 47 5.35 17.35 -28.89
C ASP A 47 6.83 17.70 -29.02
N ASP A 48 7.51 17.97 -27.91
CA ASP A 48 8.96 18.20 -27.88
C ASP A 48 9.71 16.95 -28.35
N ALA A 49 9.30 15.77 -27.88
CA ALA A 49 9.86 14.52 -28.33
C ALA A 49 9.55 14.31 -29.83
N ALA A 50 8.34 14.61 -30.31
CA ALA A 50 7.94 14.53 -31.72
C ALA A 50 8.80 15.42 -32.62
N ALA A 51 9.18 16.61 -32.14
CA ALA A 51 10.02 17.56 -32.85
C ALA A 51 11.50 17.11 -32.95
N VAL A 52 11.95 16.20 -32.08
CA VAL A 52 13.33 15.68 -32.07
C VAL A 52 13.36 14.24 -32.59
N SER A 53 14.06 14.03 -33.71
CA SER A 53 14.30 12.68 -34.26
C SER A 53 15.52 12.02 -33.62
N GLY A 54 15.46 10.72 -33.36
CA GLY A 54 16.55 9.97 -32.76
C GLY A 54 16.11 8.63 -32.17
N PRO A 55 16.89 7.55 -32.34
CA PRO A 55 16.58 6.22 -31.80
C PRO A 55 16.25 6.22 -30.30
N GLU A 56 16.92 7.05 -29.51
CA GLU A 56 16.71 7.13 -28.07
C GLU A 56 15.34 7.70 -27.70
N TYR A 57 14.87 8.71 -28.44
CA TYR A 57 13.55 9.33 -28.21
C TYR A 57 12.44 8.41 -28.68
N THR A 58 12.65 7.71 -29.80
CA THR A 58 11.71 6.71 -30.32
C THR A 58 11.55 5.54 -29.35
N ALA A 59 12.65 5.07 -28.75
CA ALA A 59 12.60 4.06 -27.70
C ALA A 59 11.82 4.52 -26.46
N VAL A 60 12.04 5.76 -25.99
CA VAL A 60 11.27 6.31 -24.86
C VAL A 60 9.79 6.42 -25.18
N LEU A 61 9.40 6.96 -26.33
CA LEU A 61 8.00 7.07 -26.72
C LEU A 61 7.34 5.69 -26.85
N ARG A 62 8.07 4.68 -27.33
CA ARG A 62 7.58 3.30 -27.40
C ARG A 62 7.34 2.71 -26.02
N LEU A 63 8.23 2.95 -25.07
CA LEU A 63 8.07 2.52 -23.67
C LEU A 63 6.94 3.27 -22.96
N VAL A 64 6.77 4.58 -23.20
CA VAL A 64 5.63 5.35 -22.67
C VAL A 64 4.31 4.83 -23.23
N ALA A 65 4.26 4.55 -24.54
CA ALA A 65 3.08 3.96 -25.19
C ALA A 65 2.65 2.62 -24.57
N GLU A 66 3.62 1.82 -24.12
CA GLU A 66 3.38 0.53 -23.47
C GLU A 66 3.00 0.69 -21.99
N MET A 67 3.75 1.50 -21.24
CA MET A 67 3.70 1.52 -19.77
C MET A 67 2.72 2.53 -19.16
N ALA A 68 2.16 3.48 -19.94
CA ALA A 68 1.23 4.51 -19.44
C ALA A 68 -0.19 3.96 -19.12
N VAL A 69 -0.26 2.92 -18.29
CA VAL A 69 -1.51 2.27 -17.88
C VAL A 69 -2.44 3.26 -17.19
N GLY A 70 -3.69 3.29 -17.64
CA GLY A 70 -4.73 4.20 -17.15
C GLY A 70 -4.84 5.53 -17.90
N ASP A 71 -4.03 5.74 -18.95
CA ASP A 71 -4.14 6.91 -19.84
C ASP A 71 -4.06 6.49 -21.32
N GLU A 72 -5.18 6.04 -21.87
CA GLU A 72 -5.29 5.57 -23.26
C GLU A 72 -4.92 6.67 -24.27
N ASN A 73 -5.19 7.94 -23.94
CA ASN A 73 -4.88 9.08 -24.82
C ASN A 73 -3.37 9.26 -24.97
N VAL A 74 -2.62 9.23 -23.86
CA VAL A 74 -1.16 9.31 -23.89
C VAL A 74 -0.57 8.10 -24.61
N GLN A 75 -1.07 6.89 -24.32
CA GLN A 75 -0.60 5.68 -25.00
C GLN A 75 -0.80 5.77 -26.51
N GLN A 76 -2.00 6.15 -26.96
CA GLN A 76 -2.35 6.23 -28.37
C GLN A 76 -1.53 7.29 -29.09
N ARG A 77 -1.35 8.48 -28.51
CA ARG A 77 -0.56 9.55 -29.12
C ARG A 77 0.91 9.16 -29.26
N CYS A 78 1.50 8.52 -28.26
CA CYS A 78 2.87 8.00 -28.38
C CYS A 78 2.98 6.94 -29.49
N ARG A 79 1.99 6.04 -29.63
CA ARG A 79 1.94 5.07 -30.74
C ARG A 79 1.90 5.75 -32.11
N GLU A 80 1.10 6.80 -32.26
CA GLU A 80 0.98 7.57 -33.51
C GLU A 80 2.30 8.24 -33.89
N VAL A 81 2.97 8.90 -32.95
CA VAL A 81 4.28 9.52 -33.19
C VAL A 81 5.31 8.46 -33.59
N VAL A 82 5.39 7.34 -32.87
CA VAL A 82 6.34 6.25 -33.16
C VAL A 82 6.09 5.66 -34.54
N ALA A 83 4.83 5.49 -34.97
CA ALA A 83 4.49 4.93 -36.27
C ALA A 83 5.02 5.75 -37.46
N THR A 84 5.28 7.05 -37.27
CA THR A 84 5.84 7.93 -38.30
C THR A 84 7.36 7.91 -38.39
N ARG A 85 8.05 7.19 -37.48
CA ARG A 85 9.51 7.23 -37.36
C ARG A 85 10.19 6.01 -38.00
N PRO A 86 11.25 6.23 -38.79
CA PRO A 86 12.05 5.13 -39.33
C PRO A 86 13.14 4.64 -38.35
N ASP A 87 13.24 5.24 -37.16
CA ASP A 87 14.32 4.94 -36.22
C ASP A 87 14.23 3.49 -35.68
N PRO A 88 15.31 2.71 -35.74
CA PRO A 88 15.33 1.37 -35.15
C PRO A 88 15.26 1.46 -33.62
N VAL A 89 14.48 0.57 -33.01
CA VAL A 89 14.45 0.37 -31.56
C VAL A 89 15.11 -0.97 -31.19
N PRO A 90 15.72 -1.09 -30.00
CA PRO A 90 16.21 -2.36 -29.51
C PRO A 90 15.10 -3.43 -29.48
N ARG A 91 15.41 -4.63 -29.98
CA ARG A 91 14.46 -5.74 -30.10
C ARG A 91 13.72 -6.06 -28.80
N TRP A 92 14.38 -5.97 -27.64
CA TRP A 92 13.73 -6.23 -26.36
C TRP A 92 12.56 -5.29 -26.07
N ILE A 93 12.52 -4.08 -26.65
CA ILE A 93 11.41 -3.13 -26.53
C ILE A 93 10.23 -3.59 -27.38
N ASP A 94 10.50 -4.08 -28.60
CA ASP A 94 9.46 -4.61 -29.49
C ASP A 94 8.85 -5.91 -28.96
N ASP A 95 9.64 -6.71 -28.26
CA ASP A 95 9.22 -7.98 -27.67
C ASP A 95 8.56 -7.81 -26.27
N LEU A 96 8.42 -6.58 -25.74
CA LEU A 96 7.74 -6.33 -24.44
C LEU A 96 6.29 -6.85 -24.38
N PRO A 97 5.46 -6.73 -25.44
CA PRO A 97 4.12 -7.28 -25.44
C PRO A 97 4.09 -8.82 -25.32
N ASP A 98 5.20 -9.52 -25.55
CA ASP A 98 5.29 -10.97 -25.49
C ASP A 98 5.74 -11.50 -24.12
N LEU A 99 5.87 -10.61 -23.11
CA LEU A 99 6.13 -11.05 -21.73
C LEU A 99 5.03 -11.99 -21.22
N THR A 100 5.41 -12.87 -20.30
CA THR A 100 4.48 -13.79 -19.65
C THR A 100 4.48 -13.56 -18.14
N VAL A 101 3.30 -13.64 -17.53
CA VAL A 101 3.13 -13.68 -16.06
C VAL A 101 3.00 -15.14 -15.64
N GLY A 102 3.60 -15.53 -14.53
CA GLY A 102 3.54 -16.91 -14.00
C GLY A 102 2.62 -17.01 -12.78
N ARG A 103 3.16 -17.37 -11.61
CA ARG A 103 2.40 -17.50 -10.35
C ARG A 103 2.43 -16.24 -9.49
N ALA A 104 1.42 -16.10 -8.63
CA ALA A 104 1.34 -15.05 -7.63
C ALA A 104 1.29 -15.64 -6.22
N VAL A 105 1.92 -14.95 -5.28
CA VAL A 105 2.01 -15.33 -3.88
C VAL A 105 1.67 -14.14 -3.02
N ARG A 106 0.97 -14.40 -1.91
CA ARG A 106 0.69 -13.41 -0.89
C ARG A 106 1.42 -13.77 0.39
N VAL A 107 2.03 -12.78 1.01
CA VAL A 107 2.64 -12.91 2.32
C VAL A 107 1.96 -11.93 3.27
N THR A 108 1.24 -12.45 4.25
CA THR A 108 0.49 -11.64 5.22
C THR A 108 1.24 -11.63 6.55
N ASP A 109 1.42 -10.48 7.17
CA ASP A 109 2.05 -10.41 8.49
C ASP A 109 1.18 -11.09 9.57
N THR A 110 1.76 -11.31 10.76
CA THR A 110 1.06 -12.00 11.86
C THR A 110 -0.23 -11.31 12.28
N PHE A 111 -0.39 -10.01 12.09
CA PHE A 111 -1.61 -9.29 12.49
C PHE A 111 -2.62 -9.12 11.35
N GLY A 112 -2.23 -9.35 10.11
CA GLY A 112 -3.06 -9.08 8.93
C GLY A 112 -3.10 -7.60 8.53
N ASP A 113 -2.22 -6.79 9.12
CA ASP A 113 -2.08 -5.37 8.85
C ASP A 113 -1.48 -5.13 7.47
N LEU A 114 -0.57 -6.01 7.04
CA LEU A 114 0.19 -5.89 5.80
C LEU A 114 0.06 -7.15 4.95
N ASP A 115 -0.25 -6.96 3.67
CA ASP A 115 -0.10 -7.99 2.64
C ASP A 115 1.05 -7.57 1.70
N ASP A 116 2.04 -8.44 1.48
CA ASP A 116 2.95 -8.36 0.33
C ASP A 116 2.41 -9.26 -0.79
N VAL A 117 1.99 -8.67 -1.90
CA VAL A 117 1.53 -9.39 -3.09
C VAL A 117 2.68 -9.46 -4.08
N LEU A 118 3.23 -10.66 -4.25
CA LEU A 118 4.34 -10.97 -5.12
C LEU A 118 3.85 -11.69 -6.38
N PHE A 119 4.43 -11.40 -7.54
CA PHE A 119 4.19 -12.16 -8.77
C PHE A 119 5.42 -12.17 -9.66
N ASP A 120 5.57 -13.23 -10.43
CA ASP A 120 6.64 -13.40 -11.40
C ASP A 120 6.25 -12.85 -12.78
N VAL A 121 7.26 -12.38 -13.49
CA VAL A 121 7.20 -11.92 -14.86
C VAL A 121 8.40 -12.50 -15.58
N ARG A 122 8.17 -13.10 -16.73
CA ARG A 122 9.21 -13.57 -17.62
C ARG A 122 9.19 -12.77 -18.90
N LEU A 123 10.30 -12.08 -19.17
CA LEU A 123 10.52 -11.32 -20.39
C LEU A 123 10.66 -12.27 -21.60
N ALA A 124 10.48 -11.73 -22.81
CA ALA A 124 10.57 -12.52 -24.05
C ALA A 124 11.94 -13.18 -24.27
N ASP A 125 13.01 -12.60 -23.71
CA ASP A 125 14.36 -13.17 -23.72
C ASP A 125 14.60 -14.27 -22.66
N GLY A 126 13.57 -14.58 -21.86
CA GLY A 126 13.60 -15.62 -20.84
C GLY A 126 14.04 -15.16 -19.45
N ARG A 127 14.45 -13.89 -19.26
CA ARG A 127 14.79 -13.36 -17.93
C ARG A 127 13.56 -13.27 -17.04
N GLU A 128 13.77 -13.56 -15.75
CA GLU A 128 12.72 -13.58 -14.73
C GLU A 128 12.86 -12.40 -13.78
N ILE A 129 11.77 -11.65 -13.65
CA ILE A 129 11.61 -10.52 -12.75
C ILE A 129 10.53 -10.89 -11.74
N THR A 130 10.75 -10.57 -10.47
CA THR A 130 9.70 -10.61 -9.44
C THR A 130 9.26 -9.20 -9.13
N CYS A 131 7.96 -8.98 -9.06
CA CYS A 131 7.36 -7.73 -8.60
C CYS A 131 6.69 -7.96 -7.25
N GLY A 132 6.69 -6.94 -6.39
CA GLY A 132 6.06 -6.96 -5.09
C GLY A 132 5.34 -5.67 -4.76
N VAL A 133 4.21 -5.79 -4.09
CA VAL A 133 3.37 -4.68 -3.64
C VAL A 133 3.03 -4.89 -2.18
N LEU A 134 3.60 -4.05 -1.32
CA LEU A 134 3.26 -4.01 0.09
C LEU A 134 2.02 -3.14 0.28
N ILE A 135 0.93 -3.74 0.76
CA ILE A 135 -0.37 -3.13 0.96
C ILE A 135 -0.61 -2.96 2.46
N ASP A 136 -0.99 -1.76 2.88
CA ASP A 136 -1.33 -1.41 4.27
C ASP A 136 -2.85 -1.38 4.47
N HIS A 137 -3.36 -2.34 5.24
CA HIS A 137 -4.77 -2.54 5.51
C HIS A 137 -5.32 -1.73 6.69
N LEU A 138 -4.47 -0.95 7.39
CA LEU A 138 -4.90 -0.25 8.61
C LEU A 138 -5.72 1.02 8.37
N GLU A 139 -5.71 1.56 7.14
CA GLU A 139 -6.55 2.70 6.76
C GLU A 139 -7.48 2.34 5.60
N TYR A 140 -6.95 2.30 4.38
CA TYR A 140 -7.74 2.15 3.16
C TYR A 140 -7.25 1.01 2.27
N SER A 141 -6.43 0.08 2.79
CA SER A 141 -5.81 -0.97 1.99
C SER A 141 -5.02 -0.38 0.81
N THR A 142 -4.02 0.46 1.11
CA THR A 142 -3.28 1.24 0.11
C THR A 142 -1.84 0.78 -0.04
N VAL A 143 -1.22 1.10 -1.18
CA VAL A 143 0.19 0.75 -1.41
C VAL A 143 1.10 1.53 -0.47
N LYS A 144 1.86 0.81 0.35
CA LYS A 144 2.87 1.31 1.29
C LYS A 144 4.26 1.34 0.67
N ASP A 145 4.61 0.30 -0.10
CA ASP A 145 5.88 0.21 -0.83
C ASP A 145 5.75 -0.73 -2.05
N VAL A 146 6.70 -0.61 -2.97
CA VAL A 146 6.80 -1.45 -4.18
C VAL A 146 8.21 -1.98 -4.36
N GLY A 147 8.32 -3.23 -4.81
CA GLY A 147 9.57 -3.93 -5.05
C GLY A 147 9.64 -4.51 -6.45
N ILE A 148 10.85 -4.48 -7.02
CA ILE A 148 11.19 -5.16 -8.27
C ILE A 148 12.55 -5.82 -8.06
N TRP A 149 12.63 -7.10 -8.36
CA TRP A 149 13.87 -7.88 -8.24
C TRP A 149 14.15 -8.57 -9.57
N ASP A 150 15.38 -8.42 -10.07
CA ASP A 150 15.92 -9.20 -11.19
C ASP A 150 16.31 -10.61 -10.72
N LYS A 151 15.31 -11.34 -10.23
CA LYS A 151 15.41 -12.69 -9.66
C LYS A 151 14.08 -13.41 -9.83
N PRO A 152 14.11 -14.75 -9.98
CA PRO A 152 12.89 -15.55 -9.93
C PRO A 152 12.24 -15.49 -8.54
N LEU A 153 10.92 -15.67 -8.50
CA LEU A 153 10.12 -15.53 -7.28
C LEU A 153 10.63 -16.42 -6.13
N ASN A 154 11.06 -17.65 -6.42
CA ASN A 154 11.63 -18.56 -5.41
C ASN A 154 12.86 -17.97 -4.72
N ALA A 155 13.72 -17.26 -5.45
CA ALA A 155 14.91 -16.63 -4.87
C ALA A 155 14.53 -15.41 -4.02
N VAL A 156 13.46 -14.70 -4.38
CA VAL A 156 12.93 -13.59 -3.56
C VAL A 156 12.27 -14.12 -2.29
N LEU A 157 11.47 -15.18 -2.37
CA LEU A 157 10.85 -15.81 -1.21
C LEU A 157 11.90 -16.32 -0.21
N ALA A 158 12.98 -16.96 -0.68
CA ALA A 158 14.08 -17.38 0.19
C ALA A 158 14.79 -16.21 0.89
N LEU A 159 14.84 -15.02 0.26
CA LEU A 159 15.34 -13.80 0.91
C LEU A 159 14.37 -13.31 1.99
N LEU A 160 13.06 -13.38 1.74
CA LEU A 160 12.02 -12.94 2.67
C LEU A 160 11.85 -13.89 3.87
N GLU A 161 12.05 -15.20 3.69
CA GLU A 161 12.05 -16.19 4.78
C GLU A 161 13.10 -15.90 5.86
N SER A 162 14.16 -15.16 5.51
CA SER A 162 15.18 -14.74 6.48
C SER A 162 14.73 -13.59 7.39
N TRP A 163 13.55 -13.01 7.17
CA TRP A 163 13.02 -11.90 7.94
C TRP A 163 12.00 -12.41 8.97
N GLU A 164 12.32 -12.27 10.26
CA GLU A 164 11.54 -12.82 11.39
C GLU A 164 10.07 -12.33 11.48
N TRP A 165 9.71 -11.25 10.77
CA TRP A 165 8.38 -10.63 10.81
C TRP A 165 7.53 -10.91 9.57
N VAL A 166 8.05 -11.68 8.61
CA VAL A 166 7.36 -12.03 7.38
C VAL A 166 6.54 -13.30 7.62
N GLY A 167 5.22 -13.22 7.40
CA GLY A 167 4.37 -14.39 7.57
C GLY A 167 4.62 -15.45 6.48
N HIS A 168 3.84 -16.53 6.51
CA HIS A 168 4.04 -17.62 5.58
C HIS A 168 3.52 -17.27 4.17
N PRO A 169 4.33 -17.50 3.12
CA PRO A 169 3.87 -17.32 1.74
C PRO A 169 2.72 -18.27 1.41
N MET A 170 1.65 -17.71 0.86
CA MET A 170 0.47 -18.44 0.42
C MET A 170 0.25 -18.23 -1.08
N GLU A 171 -0.01 -19.30 -1.82
CA GLU A 171 -0.40 -19.21 -3.23
C GLU A 171 -1.67 -18.36 -3.39
N MET A 172 -1.68 -17.54 -4.43
CA MET A 172 -2.80 -16.70 -4.80
C MET A 172 -3.01 -16.80 -6.31
N THR A 173 -4.27 -16.70 -6.76
CA THR A 173 -4.53 -16.64 -8.21
C THR A 173 -3.98 -15.33 -8.76
N THR A 174 -3.41 -15.36 -9.97
CA THR A 174 -2.92 -14.14 -10.63
C THR A 174 -4.01 -13.10 -10.85
N ALA A 175 -5.26 -13.54 -11.02
CA ALA A 175 -6.42 -12.65 -11.08
C ALA A 175 -6.69 -11.95 -9.74
N ASP A 176 -6.67 -12.68 -8.61
CA ASP A 176 -6.85 -12.09 -7.28
C ASP A 176 -5.69 -11.10 -6.98
N ALA A 177 -4.46 -11.45 -7.38
CA ALA A 177 -3.31 -10.56 -7.25
C ALA A 177 -3.53 -9.24 -8.02
N ARG A 178 -3.97 -9.31 -9.28
CA ARG A 178 -4.31 -8.11 -10.08
C ARG A 178 -5.36 -7.25 -9.37
N ALA A 179 -6.47 -7.87 -8.98
CA ALA A 179 -7.60 -7.15 -8.39
C ALA A 179 -7.20 -6.42 -7.09
N ARG A 180 -6.36 -7.04 -6.25
CA ARG A 180 -5.85 -6.42 -5.03
C ARG A 180 -4.86 -5.29 -5.31
N ILE A 181 -3.93 -5.47 -6.25
CA ILE A 181 -2.96 -4.44 -6.64
C ILE A 181 -3.68 -3.22 -7.23
N GLU A 182 -4.64 -3.43 -8.13
CA GLU A 182 -5.45 -2.35 -8.72
C GLU A 182 -6.27 -1.62 -7.64
N GLN A 183 -6.91 -2.35 -6.73
CA GLN A 183 -7.64 -1.76 -5.60
C GLN A 183 -6.71 -0.89 -4.74
N ALA A 184 -5.52 -1.39 -4.40
CA ALA A 184 -4.57 -0.70 -3.53
C ALA A 184 -4.02 0.59 -4.16
N PHE A 185 -3.74 0.57 -5.46
CA PHE A 185 -3.35 1.77 -6.20
C PHE A 185 -4.52 2.74 -6.38
N GLY A 186 -5.75 2.23 -6.54
CA GLY A 186 -6.95 3.04 -6.69
C GLY A 186 -7.35 3.80 -5.42
N LYS A 187 -7.15 3.20 -4.25
CA LYS A 187 -7.49 3.76 -2.93
C LYS A 187 -6.42 4.66 -2.31
N CYS A 188 -5.36 5.01 -3.05
CA CYS A 188 -4.22 5.79 -2.55
C CYS A 188 -4.66 7.17 -2.02
N ILE A 189 -5.03 7.24 -0.74
CA ILE A 189 -5.20 8.48 0.02
C ILE A 189 -3.80 8.97 0.40
N ALA A 190 -3.62 10.28 0.28
CA ALA A 190 -2.35 10.94 -0.01
C ALA A 190 -1.34 10.96 1.15
N ARG A 191 -0.94 9.79 1.67
CA ARG A 191 0.24 9.73 2.54
C ARG A 191 1.48 10.00 1.70
N LYS A 192 2.40 10.78 2.27
CA LYS A 192 3.71 11.04 1.69
C LYS A 192 4.51 9.74 1.76
N VAL A 193 4.23 8.78 0.87
CA VAL A 193 5.20 7.74 0.56
C VAL A 193 6.45 8.50 0.19
N ARG A 194 7.48 8.46 1.05
CA ARG A 194 8.81 8.91 0.64
C ARG A 194 9.10 8.05 -0.58
N ASP A 195 9.05 8.65 -1.76
CA ASP A 195 9.38 7.98 -3.00
C ASP A 195 10.87 7.62 -2.94
N ARG A 196 11.15 6.48 -2.29
CA ARG A 196 12.49 5.93 -2.12
C ARG A 196 12.95 5.27 -3.42
N ARG A 197 12.04 5.01 -4.36
CA ARG A 197 12.25 4.21 -5.57
C ARG A 197 11.44 4.77 -6.76
N PRO A 198 11.89 5.90 -7.34
CA PRO A 198 11.18 6.51 -8.47
C PRO A 198 11.06 5.55 -9.65
N GLY A 199 9.88 5.53 -10.27
CA GLY A 199 9.55 4.73 -11.46
C GLY A 199 9.05 3.32 -11.17
N TYR A 200 9.20 2.82 -9.94
CA TYR A 200 8.76 1.47 -9.59
C TYR A 200 7.24 1.33 -9.67
N SER A 201 6.47 2.34 -9.25
CA SER A 201 5.01 2.24 -9.25
C SER A 201 4.46 2.17 -10.66
N ALA A 202 5.03 2.93 -11.61
CA ALA A 202 4.64 2.84 -13.01
C ALA A 202 4.97 1.47 -13.61
N VAL A 203 6.17 0.94 -13.37
CA VAL A 203 6.57 -0.40 -13.86
C VAL A 203 5.69 -1.49 -13.27
N VAL A 204 5.47 -1.48 -11.95
CA VAL A 204 4.62 -2.50 -11.28
C VAL A 204 3.17 -2.40 -11.75
N LYS A 205 2.60 -1.20 -11.92
CA LYS A 205 1.25 -1.04 -12.49
C LYS A 205 1.14 -1.62 -13.89
N TRP A 206 2.12 -1.33 -14.74
CA TRP A 206 2.18 -1.88 -16.09
C TRP A 206 2.24 -3.40 -16.07
N LEU A 207 3.14 -3.98 -15.28
CA LEU A 207 3.28 -5.44 -15.16
C LEU A 207 2.05 -6.10 -14.53
N ALA A 208 1.45 -5.49 -13.51
CA ALA A 208 0.23 -6.00 -12.88
C ALA A 208 -0.98 -5.97 -13.83
N ALA A 209 -1.06 -5.00 -14.75
CA ALA A 209 -2.10 -4.95 -15.78
C ALA A 209 -2.01 -6.11 -16.79
N ARG A 210 -0.89 -6.87 -16.80
CA ARG A 210 -0.69 -8.07 -17.64
C ARG A 210 -1.23 -9.33 -16.99
N LEU A 211 -1.56 -9.28 -15.70
CA LEU A 211 -2.22 -10.37 -14.99
C LEU A 211 -3.69 -10.50 -15.49
N PRO A 212 -4.32 -11.68 -15.38
CA PRO A 212 -5.72 -11.85 -15.78
C PRO A 212 -6.70 -11.00 -14.98
N GLU A 213 -7.79 -10.55 -15.61
CA GLU A 213 -8.90 -9.86 -14.92
C GLU A 213 -9.81 -10.83 -14.16
N GLY A 214 -10.80 -10.28 -13.44
CA GLY A 214 -11.88 -11.06 -12.82
C GLY A 214 -11.55 -11.64 -11.44
N GLY A 215 -10.46 -11.21 -10.82
CA GLY A 215 -10.10 -11.61 -9.46
C GLY A 215 -10.91 -10.91 -8.38
N ARG A 216 -10.73 -11.39 -7.14
CA ARG A 216 -11.35 -10.86 -5.94
C ARG A 216 -10.48 -9.80 -5.29
N GLN A 217 -11.06 -8.63 -5.09
CA GLN A 217 -10.47 -7.55 -4.31
C GLN A 217 -10.31 -7.96 -2.83
N TYR A 218 -9.46 -7.24 -2.10
CA TYR A 218 -9.38 -7.40 -0.66
C TYR A 218 -10.71 -6.95 -0.04
N GLN A 219 -11.29 -7.86 0.73
CA GLN A 219 -12.37 -7.61 1.67
C GLN A 219 -11.73 -7.79 3.05
N GLY A 220 -11.85 -6.79 3.92
CA GLY A 220 -11.42 -6.93 5.31
C GLY A 220 -12.15 -8.09 5.99
N SER A 221 -11.73 -8.43 7.21
CA SER A 221 -12.56 -9.32 8.03
C SER A 221 -13.94 -8.68 8.16
N ASN A 222 -15.02 -9.43 7.90
CA ASN A 222 -16.38 -8.93 8.09
C ASN A 222 -16.57 -8.65 9.58
N ALA A 223 -16.23 -7.42 10.00
CA ALA A 223 -16.23 -6.98 11.39
C ALA A 223 -17.59 -7.25 12.05
N ASP A 224 -18.68 -7.13 11.29
CA ASP A 224 -20.03 -7.09 11.84
C ASP A 224 -20.49 -8.40 12.52
N GLN A 225 -20.04 -9.58 12.07
CA GLN A 225 -20.58 -10.84 12.61
C GLN A 225 -19.71 -11.47 13.71
N GLY A 226 -18.40 -11.14 13.75
CA GLY A 226 -17.48 -11.64 14.78
C GLY A 226 -17.13 -10.63 15.87
N ALA A 227 -17.16 -9.32 15.58
CA ALA A 227 -16.77 -8.30 16.55
C ALA A 227 -17.72 -8.23 17.74
N ALA A 228 -19.03 -8.26 17.49
CA ALA A 228 -20.04 -8.21 18.55
C ALA A 228 -19.87 -9.35 19.56
N GLU A 229 -19.70 -10.59 19.08
CA GLU A 229 -19.51 -11.76 19.95
C GLU A 229 -18.22 -11.65 20.79
N VAL A 230 -17.14 -11.15 20.20
CA VAL A 230 -15.86 -10.96 20.92
C VAL A 230 -15.99 -9.84 21.96
N MET A 231 -16.68 -8.76 21.65
CA MET A 231 -16.94 -7.66 22.57
C MET A 231 -17.84 -8.11 23.74
N GLU A 232 -18.98 -8.73 23.45
CA GLU A 232 -19.87 -9.28 24.48
C GLU A 232 -19.13 -10.25 25.39
N SER A 233 -18.32 -11.14 24.81
CA SER A 233 -17.47 -12.06 25.58
C SER A 233 -16.45 -11.33 26.46
N PHE A 234 -15.87 -10.22 25.98
CA PHE A 234 -14.89 -9.44 26.73
C PHE A 234 -15.53 -8.74 27.91
N PHE A 235 -16.64 -8.02 27.71
CA PHE A 235 -17.32 -7.31 28.79
C PHE A 235 -17.92 -8.25 29.84
N ALA A 236 -18.24 -9.50 29.47
CA ALA A 236 -18.63 -10.55 30.40
C ALA A 236 -17.45 -11.28 31.08
N SER A 237 -16.19 -10.91 30.76
CA SER A 237 -15.00 -11.53 31.35
C SER A 237 -14.52 -10.76 32.59
N PRO A 238 -13.77 -11.40 33.50
CA PRO A 238 -13.21 -10.72 34.67
C PRO A 238 -12.36 -9.47 34.34
N ASP A 239 -11.71 -9.46 33.18
CA ASP A 239 -10.90 -8.33 32.72
C ASP A 239 -11.73 -7.15 32.17
N GLY A 240 -12.93 -7.46 31.67
CA GLY A 240 -13.86 -6.51 31.05
C GLY A 240 -14.95 -5.98 32.01
N GLU A 241 -15.32 -6.72 33.06
CA GLU A 241 -16.37 -6.35 34.03
C GLU A 241 -16.15 -4.99 34.71
N ARG A 242 -14.91 -4.48 34.73
CA ARG A 242 -14.55 -3.16 35.26
C ARG A 242 -14.85 -1.99 34.31
N PHE A 243 -15.27 -2.28 33.07
CA PHE A 243 -15.65 -1.31 32.05
C PHE A 243 -17.13 -1.46 31.76
N ASP A 244 -17.84 -0.34 31.67
CA ASP A 244 -19.26 -0.34 31.32
C ASP A 244 -19.41 -0.55 29.81
N LEU A 245 -20.24 -1.53 29.42
CA LEU A 245 -20.54 -1.80 28.02
C LEU A 245 -21.27 -0.61 27.38
N ASP A 246 -22.12 0.10 28.13
CA ASP A 246 -22.85 1.26 27.63
C ASP A 246 -21.91 2.46 27.40
N GLU A 247 -20.83 2.58 28.18
CA GLU A 247 -19.80 3.62 28.05
C GLU A 247 -18.78 3.30 26.95
N PHE A 248 -18.32 2.04 26.87
CA PHE A 248 -17.16 1.65 26.05
C PHE A 248 -17.50 0.81 24.82
N GLY A 249 -18.71 0.29 24.73
CA GLY A 249 -19.12 -0.61 23.64
C GLY A 249 -19.01 0.04 22.28
N GLU A 250 -19.57 1.25 22.11
CA GLU A 250 -19.54 1.99 20.85
C GLU A 250 -18.10 2.32 20.43
N VAL A 251 -17.32 2.96 21.29
CA VAL A 251 -15.93 3.32 20.99
C VAL A 251 -15.05 2.10 20.68
N LEU A 252 -15.20 0.98 21.40
CA LEU A 252 -14.45 -0.24 21.11
C LEU A 252 -14.87 -0.83 19.76
N GLY A 253 -16.17 -0.84 19.46
CA GLY A 253 -16.71 -1.27 18.17
C GLY A 253 -16.14 -0.42 17.02
N GLU A 254 -16.09 0.90 17.19
CA GLU A 254 -15.48 1.80 16.21
C GLU A 254 -13.99 1.52 16.00
N LEU A 255 -13.22 1.27 17.08
CA LEU A 255 -11.80 0.93 16.98
C LEU A 255 -11.57 -0.43 16.32
N ILE A 256 -12.47 -1.40 16.52
CA ILE A 256 -12.44 -2.69 15.83
C ILE A 256 -12.75 -2.51 14.34
N ALA A 257 -13.75 -1.69 14.01
CA ALA A 257 -14.10 -1.39 12.63
C ALA A 257 -12.99 -0.63 11.89
N MET A 258 -12.16 0.11 12.63
CA MET A 258 -10.94 0.72 12.08
C MET A 258 -9.85 -0.33 11.81
N GLY A 259 -9.18 -0.17 10.67
CA GLY A 259 -8.14 -1.08 10.21
C GLY A 259 -8.67 -2.34 9.53
N THR A 260 -8.23 -3.51 9.99
CA THR A 260 -8.52 -4.80 9.34
C THR A 260 -9.93 -5.33 9.59
N GLY A 261 -10.63 -4.77 10.59
CA GLY A 261 -11.93 -5.27 11.04
C GLY A 261 -11.86 -6.49 11.96
N ASP A 262 -10.67 -7.05 12.20
CA ASP A 262 -10.51 -8.27 13.02
C ASP A 262 -10.46 -7.91 14.52
N PRO A 263 -11.43 -8.31 15.35
CA PRO A 263 -11.43 -7.99 16.77
C PRO A 263 -10.31 -8.70 17.56
N LEU A 264 -9.72 -9.77 17.01
CA LEU A 264 -8.77 -10.64 17.71
C LEU A 264 -7.29 -10.33 17.43
N ARG A 265 -6.99 -9.43 16.48
CA ARG A 265 -5.61 -9.13 16.05
C ARG A 265 -5.28 -7.64 16.23
N TRP A 266 -4.43 -7.34 17.21
CA TRP A 266 -4.05 -5.97 17.57
C TRP A 266 -2.54 -5.78 17.57
N SER A 267 -2.01 -5.20 16.50
CA SER A 267 -0.60 -4.83 16.45
C SER A 267 -0.34 -3.48 17.14
N ALA A 268 0.92 -3.22 17.46
CA ALA A 268 1.37 -1.88 17.85
C ALA A 268 1.02 -0.82 16.78
N PHE A 269 1.16 -1.12 15.49
CA PHE A 269 0.82 -0.17 14.43
C PHE A 269 -0.67 0.16 14.42
N ARG A 270 -1.53 -0.84 14.60
CA ARG A 270 -2.98 -0.62 14.70
C ARG A 270 -3.34 0.30 15.85
N ILE A 271 -2.68 0.18 17.00
CA ILE A 271 -2.88 1.10 18.14
C ILE A 271 -2.54 2.55 17.74
N ILE A 272 -1.44 2.76 17.02
CA ILE A 272 -1.06 4.10 16.54
C ILE A 272 -2.13 4.68 15.61
N TYR A 273 -2.64 3.91 14.64
CA TYR A 273 -3.67 4.43 13.73
C TYR A 273 -5.01 4.65 14.44
N ALA A 274 -5.43 3.69 15.27
CA ALA A 274 -6.74 3.74 15.91
C ALA A 274 -6.84 4.82 16.99
N VAL A 275 -5.74 5.10 17.71
CA VAL A 275 -5.72 6.04 18.86
C VAL A 275 -4.90 7.30 18.58
N GLY A 276 -3.85 7.21 17.77
CA GLY A 276 -3.00 8.35 17.41
C GLY A 276 -3.66 9.32 16.41
N ASP A 277 -4.42 8.79 15.44
CA ASP A 277 -5.11 9.59 14.41
C ASP A 277 -6.58 9.85 14.75
N LEU A 278 -6.94 9.78 16.05
CA LEU A 278 -8.25 10.22 16.52
C LEU A 278 -8.46 11.65 16.02
N PRO A 279 -9.44 11.92 15.12
CA PRO A 279 -9.70 13.27 14.68
C PRO A 279 -10.05 14.10 15.91
N ASP A 280 -9.69 15.38 15.89
CA ASP A 280 -10.05 16.40 16.89
C ASP A 280 -11.59 16.65 16.96
N GLY A 281 -12.40 15.62 16.78
CA GLY A 281 -13.84 15.70 16.59
C GLY A 281 -14.60 14.38 16.82
N ARG A 282 -14.07 13.40 17.58
CA ARG A 282 -14.98 12.40 18.18
C ARG A 282 -15.83 13.12 19.24
N TYR A 283 -17.13 12.82 19.25
CA TYR A 283 -18.09 13.33 20.23
C TYR A 283 -18.02 12.61 21.58
N GLU A 284 -17.04 11.72 21.76
CA GLU A 284 -16.87 10.94 22.98
C GLU A 284 -16.49 11.85 24.16
N PRO A 285 -17.07 11.61 25.34
CA PRO A 285 -16.67 12.30 26.56
C PRO A 285 -15.16 12.16 26.79
N MET A 286 -14.51 13.26 27.19
CA MET A 286 -13.07 13.28 27.49
C MET A 286 -12.66 12.23 28.53
N GLU A 287 -13.56 11.92 29.47
CA GLU A 287 -13.37 10.90 30.50
C GLU A 287 -13.25 9.50 29.90
N THR A 288 -14.07 9.18 28.90
CA THR A 288 -13.99 7.93 28.12
C THR A 288 -12.65 7.83 27.38
N LEU A 289 -12.22 8.92 26.72
CA LEU A 289 -10.97 8.96 25.98
C LEU A 289 -9.73 8.77 26.89
N LEU A 290 -9.74 9.36 28.09
CA LEU A 290 -8.66 9.18 29.07
C LEU A 290 -8.58 7.74 29.61
N ARG A 291 -9.71 7.02 29.66
CA ARG A 291 -9.78 5.62 30.12
C ARG A 291 -9.57 4.61 28.98
N LEU A 292 -9.60 5.05 27.73
CA LEU A 292 -9.45 4.18 26.56
C LEU A 292 -8.14 3.35 26.56
N PRO A 293 -6.96 3.89 26.94
CA PRO A 293 -5.76 3.07 27.06
C PRO A 293 -5.89 1.96 28.11
N ALA A 294 -6.62 2.18 29.19
CA ALA A 294 -6.86 1.16 30.21
C ALA A 294 -7.76 0.04 29.67
N LEU A 295 -8.80 0.39 28.90
CA LEU A 295 -9.65 -0.57 28.19
C LEU A 295 -8.82 -1.43 27.23
N LEU A 296 -8.00 -0.81 26.38
CA LEU A 296 -7.17 -1.52 25.39
C LEU A 296 -6.13 -2.43 26.06
N ARG A 297 -5.55 -2.03 27.19
CA ARG A 297 -4.64 -2.90 27.97
C ARG A 297 -5.32 -4.17 28.49
N ALA A 298 -6.63 -4.12 28.73
CA ALA A 298 -7.41 -5.28 29.14
C ALA A 298 -7.86 -6.11 27.93
N PHE A 299 -8.32 -5.44 26.88
CA PHE A 299 -8.88 -6.09 25.70
C PHE A 299 -7.84 -6.80 24.84
N VAL A 300 -6.67 -6.19 24.62
CA VAL A 300 -5.64 -6.74 23.72
C VAL A 300 -5.13 -8.12 24.19
N PRO A 301 -4.75 -8.33 25.46
CA PRO A 301 -4.35 -9.66 25.93
C PRO A 301 -5.47 -10.71 25.78
N PHE A 302 -6.71 -10.34 26.11
CA PHE A 302 -7.89 -11.19 25.94
C PHE A 302 -8.09 -11.61 24.47
N ALA A 303 -7.96 -10.67 23.55
CA ALA A 303 -8.05 -10.91 22.11
C ALA A 303 -6.89 -11.80 21.60
N HIS A 304 -5.66 -11.51 22.03
CA HIS A 304 -4.45 -12.22 21.63
C HIS A 304 -4.41 -13.66 22.13
N GLU A 305 -4.88 -13.92 23.36
CA GLU A 305 -4.97 -15.28 23.89
C GLU A 305 -5.89 -16.15 23.02
N ARG A 306 -7.04 -15.60 22.60
CA ARG A 306 -8.01 -16.30 21.75
C ARG A 306 -7.52 -16.55 20.32
N SER A 307 -6.67 -15.68 19.77
CA SER A 307 -6.06 -15.86 18.45
C SER A 307 -4.70 -16.57 18.47
N GLY A 308 -4.19 -16.90 19.67
CA GLY A 308 -2.89 -17.57 19.83
C GLY A 308 -1.68 -16.67 19.55
N ILE A 309 -1.83 -15.34 19.63
CA ILE A 309 -0.72 -14.40 19.47
C ILE A 309 0.21 -14.50 20.69
N GLY A 310 1.51 -14.65 20.42
CA GLY A 310 2.52 -14.88 21.44
C GLY A 310 2.74 -13.69 22.38
N ALA A 311 3.18 -14.00 23.61
CA ALA A 311 3.36 -13.01 24.68
C ALA A 311 4.31 -11.85 24.33
N GLU A 312 5.34 -12.10 23.52
CA GLU A 312 6.27 -11.06 23.07
C GLU A 312 5.58 -10.00 22.20
N LEU A 313 4.79 -10.45 21.22
CA LEU A 313 4.01 -9.57 20.35
C LEU A 313 2.94 -8.81 21.14
N THR A 314 2.28 -9.48 22.11
CA THR A 314 1.36 -8.81 23.04
C THR A 314 2.06 -7.72 23.85
N ALA A 315 3.26 -7.99 24.39
CA ALA A 315 4.03 -7.01 25.15
C ALA A 315 4.45 -5.79 24.30
N GLN A 316 4.78 -6.00 23.02
CA GLN A 316 5.05 -4.91 22.08
C GLN A 316 3.81 -4.04 21.85
N THR A 317 2.63 -4.64 21.64
CA THR A 317 1.38 -3.88 21.51
C THR A 317 1.05 -3.11 22.79
N LEU A 318 1.21 -3.72 23.97
CA LEU A 318 0.98 -3.07 25.26
C LEU A 318 1.92 -1.87 25.47
N THR A 319 3.21 -2.02 25.12
CA THR A 319 4.18 -0.91 25.16
C THR A 319 3.68 0.26 24.30
N MET A 320 3.16 -0.01 23.11
CA MET A 320 2.63 1.03 22.23
C MET A 320 1.39 1.72 22.81
N ILE A 321 0.52 1.01 23.52
CA ILE A 321 -0.59 1.62 24.25
C ILE A 321 -0.07 2.64 25.29
N ASP A 322 1.03 2.32 25.99
CA ASP A 322 1.67 3.25 26.93
C ASP A 322 2.25 4.49 26.24
N GLU A 323 2.80 4.33 25.03
CA GLU A 323 3.30 5.46 24.24
C GLU A 323 2.16 6.38 23.78
N VAL A 324 1.08 5.81 23.24
CA VAL A 324 -0.05 6.60 22.75
C VAL A 324 -0.82 7.24 23.90
N GLN A 325 -0.94 6.61 25.07
CA GLN A 325 -1.55 7.23 26.26
C GLN A 325 -0.86 8.56 26.60
N ARG A 326 0.49 8.58 26.64
CA ARG A 326 1.24 9.80 26.92
C ARG A 326 0.91 10.92 25.92
N SER A 327 0.82 10.56 24.64
CA SER A 327 0.43 11.51 23.58
C SER A 327 -1.00 12.02 23.73
N VAL A 328 -1.96 11.17 24.12
CA VAL A 328 -3.34 11.59 24.42
C VAL A 328 -3.36 12.57 25.59
N GLU A 329 -2.73 12.24 26.71
CA GLU A 329 -2.68 13.12 27.89
C GLU A 329 -2.04 14.49 27.59
N GLU A 330 -0.99 14.52 26.77
CA GLU A 330 -0.36 15.76 26.30
C GLU A 330 -1.31 16.60 25.44
N ARG A 331 -2.05 15.98 24.50
CA ARG A 331 -3.05 16.68 23.67
C ARG A 331 -4.17 17.26 24.51
N VAL A 332 -4.72 16.49 25.46
CA VAL A 332 -5.76 16.97 26.39
C VAL A 332 -5.26 18.18 27.18
N ARG A 333 -4.04 18.10 27.71
CA ARG A 333 -3.43 19.20 28.48
C ARG A 333 -3.26 20.47 27.63
N ASN A 334 -2.77 20.34 26.41
CA ASN A 334 -2.56 21.47 25.51
C ASN A 334 -3.89 22.08 25.05
N GLY A 335 -4.90 21.27 24.70
CA GLY A 335 -6.21 21.76 24.30
C GLY A 335 -6.96 22.49 25.41
N LEU A 336 -6.84 22.01 26.66
CA LEU A 336 -7.36 22.74 27.82
C LEU A 336 -6.64 24.08 27.99
N GLN A 337 -5.32 24.12 27.81
CA GLN A 337 -4.55 25.35 27.94
C GLN A 337 -4.93 26.40 26.88
N GLU A 338 -5.07 26.00 25.61
CA GLU A 338 -5.54 26.88 24.54
C GLU A 338 -6.96 27.41 24.79
N TYR A 339 -7.86 26.59 25.33
CA TYR A 339 -9.21 27.01 25.73
C TYR A 339 -9.17 28.09 26.83
N TRP A 340 -8.34 27.91 27.86
CA TRP A 340 -8.20 28.91 28.93
C TRP A 340 -7.50 30.18 28.47
N ASP A 341 -6.55 30.09 27.53
CA ASP A 341 -5.86 31.24 26.95
C ASP A 341 -6.75 32.05 25.98
N THR A 342 -7.77 31.42 25.37
CA THR A 342 -8.75 32.10 24.50
C THR A 342 -10.02 32.56 25.23
N ALA A 343 -10.31 31.99 26.40
CA ALA A 343 -11.44 32.38 27.24
C ALA A 343 -11.11 33.48 28.29
N GLY A 344 -9.83 33.85 28.43
CA GLY A 344 -9.34 34.93 29.32
C GLY A 344 -9.09 36.25 28.60
#